data_AF-A0A963A5P3-F1
#
_entry.id   AF-A0A963A5P3-F1
#
_cell.length_a   1.000
_cell.length_b   1.000
_cell.length_c   1.000
_cell.angle_alpha   90.00
_cell.angle_beta   90.00
_cell.angle_gamma   90.00
#
_symmetry.space_group_name_H-M   'P 1'
#
loop_
_entity.id
_entity.type
_entity.pdbx_description
1 polymer ?
#
loop_
_entity_poly.entity_id
_entity_poly.type
_entity_poly.pdbx_seq_one_letter_code
_entity_poly.pdbx_strand_id
1 'polypeptide(L)' 'GEALSLLAKRNRELVAQISAYQRIIAFRNIMIHGYARVDDRLVWSVVEDRLDILLKEVRSLS' A
#
# COMPACT_ATOMS: atom_id res chain seq x y z
N GLY A 1 2.21 -3.76 -1.43
CA GLY A 1 0.89 -4.08 -2.04
C GLY A 1 0.57 -5.56 -1.97
N GLU A 2 1.35 -6.40 -2.65
CA GLU A 2 1.06 -7.84 -2.78
C GLU A 2 1.14 -8.61 -1.47
N ALA A 3 2.16 -8.36 -0.65
CA ALA A 3 2.26 -8.92 0.71
C ALA A 3 1.04 -8.56 1.59
N LEU A 4 0.58 -7.30 1.54
CA LEU A 4 -0.63 -6.85 2.25
C LEU A 4 -1.90 -7.48 1.67
N SER A 5 -1.98 -7.68 0.35
CA SER A 5 -3.11 -8.37 -0.27
C SER A 5 -3.18 -9.84 0.11
N LEU A 6 -2.03 -10.52 0.25
CA LEU A 6 -1.93 -11.89 0.74
C LEU A 6 -2.26 -11.96 2.23
N LEU A 7 -1.78 -11.01 3.03
CA LEU A 7 -2.07 -10.90 4.45
C LEU A 7 -3.57 -10.67 4.69
N ALA A 8 -4.19 -9.76 3.94
CA ALA A 8 -5.64 -9.50 4.03
C ALA A 8 -6.51 -10.72 3.71
N LYS A 9 -6.05 -11.59 2.80
CA LYS A 9 -6.74 -12.85 2.49
C LYS A 9 -6.59 -13.88 3.61
N ARG A 10 -5.49 -13.85 4.35
CA ARG A 10 -5.12 -14.87 5.34
C ARG A 10 -5.50 -14.51 6.77
N ASN A 11 -5.44 -13.23 7.14
CA ASN A 11 -5.80 -12.75 8.46
C ASN A 11 -6.30 -11.29 8.40
N ARG A 12 -7.62 -11.12 8.37
CA ARG A 12 -8.27 -9.81 8.24
C ARG A 12 -8.13 -8.93 9.49
N GLU A 13 -8.10 -9.50 10.68
CA GLU A 13 -7.94 -8.72 11.92
C GLU A 13 -6.54 -8.11 11.99
N LEU A 14 -5.51 -8.89 11.64
CA LEU A 14 -4.14 -8.40 11.64
C LEU A 14 -3.91 -7.29 10.60
N VAL A 15 -4.48 -7.43 9.40
CA VAL A 15 -4.34 -6.39 8.37
C VAL A 15 -5.12 -5.12 8.72
N ALA A 16 -6.23 -5.24 9.48
CA ALA A 16 -7.01 -4.10 9.91
C ALA A 16 -6.28 -3.19 10.91
N GLN A 17 -5.22 -3.70 11.55
CA GLN A 17 -4.33 -2.90 12.41
C GLN A 17 -3.37 -2.00 11.60
N ILE A 18 -3.20 -2.27 10.30
CA ILE A 18 -2.42 -1.42 9.41
C ILE A 18 -3.35 -0.38 8.80
N SER A 19 -3.24 0.86 9.28
CA SER A 19 -3.97 1.99 8.72
C SER A 19 -3.74 2.07 7.21
N ALA A 20 -4.77 2.42 6.45
CA ALA A 20 -4.68 2.59 5.00
C ALA A 20 -4.27 1.34 4.17
N TYR A 21 -4.28 0.11 4.73
CA TYR A 21 -3.96 -1.12 3.98
C TYR A 21 -4.76 -1.26 2.67
N GLN A 22 -6.04 -0.89 2.70
CA GLN A 22 -6.92 -0.91 1.53
C GLN A 22 -6.46 0.07 0.44
N ARG A 23 -5.97 1.26 0.81
CA ARG A 23 -5.40 2.23 -0.14
C ARG A 23 -4.10 1.72 -0.73
N ILE A 24 -3.27 1.01 0.03
CA ILE A 24 -2.02 0.42 -0.48
C ILE A 24 -2.30 -0.71 -1.47
N ILE A 25 -3.31 -1.53 -1.21
CA ILE A 25 -3.77 -2.56 -2.15
C ILE A 25 -4.37 -1.90 -3.41
N ALA A 26 -5.22 -0.88 -3.23
CA ALA A 26 -5.83 -0.15 -4.34
C ALA A 26 -4.78 0.57 -5.21
N PHE A 27 -3.76 1.19 -4.59
CA PHE A 27 -2.66 1.85 -5.31
C PHE A 27 -1.87 0.85 -6.15
N ARG A 28 -1.60 -0.35 -5.63
CA ARG A 28 -0.97 -1.43 -6.41
C ARG A 28 -1.82 -1.86 -7.61
N ASN A 29 -3.13 -1.96 -7.43
CA ASN A 29 -4.03 -2.29 -8.54
C ASN A 29 -4.05 -1.15 -9.58
N ILE A 30 -4.05 0.11 -9.13
CA ILE A 30 -3.97 1.28 -10.02
C ILE A 30 -2.63 1.33 -10.74
N MET A 31 -1.49 1.04 -10.11
CA MET A 31 -0.20 1.00 -10.81
C MET A 31 -0.21 -0.10 -11.88
N ILE A 32 -0.61 -1.32 -11.54
CA ILE A 32 -0.65 -2.45 -12.48
C ILE A 32 -1.58 -2.18 -13.67
N HIS A 33 -2.74 -1.56 -13.45
CA HIS A 33 -3.68 -1.25 -14.52
C HIS A 33 -3.43 0.11 -15.21
N GLY A 34 -2.73 1.03 -14.53
CA GLY A 34 -2.60 2.45 -14.89
C GLY A 34 -1.28 2.82 -15.54
N TYR A 35 -0.29 1.91 -15.62
CA TYR A 35 0.95 2.11 -16.39
C TYR A 35 0.71 2.51 -17.86
N ALA A 36 -0.48 2.24 -18.41
CA ALA A 36 -0.85 2.68 -19.76
C ALA A 36 -1.19 4.18 -19.88
N ARG A 37 -1.38 4.92 -18.77
CA ARG A 37 -1.93 6.29 -18.79
C ARG A 37 -1.44 7.25 -17.69
N VAL A 38 -0.69 6.81 -16.68
CA VAL A 38 -0.29 7.63 -15.52
C VAL A 38 1.16 8.10 -15.63
N ASP A 39 1.42 9.36 -15.26
CA ASP A 39 2.76 9.97 -15.19
C ASP A 39 3.55 9.41 -14.00
N ASP A 40 4.72 8.84 -14.28
CA ASP A 40 5.65 8.26 -13.31
C ASP A 40 6.04 9.23 -12.18
N ARG A 41 6.08 10.54 -12.44
CA ARG A 41 6.42 11.55 -11.43
C ARG A 41 5.33 11.68 -10.37
N LEU A 42 4.07 11.57 -10.78
CA LEU A 42 2.93 11.58 -9.85
C LEU A 42 2.96 10.32 -8.97
N VAL A 43 3.27 9.17 -9.57
CA VAL A 43 3.41 7.90 -8.86
C VAL A 43 4.51 7.99 -7.81
N TRP A 44 5.68 8.54 -8.16
CA TRP A 44 6.82 8.67 -7.26
C TRP A 44 6.51 9.55 -6.03
N SER A 45 5.86 10.70 -6.24
CA SER A 45 5.48 11.59 -5.12
C SER A 45 4.51 10.92 -4.12
N VAL A 46 3.54 10.16 -4.63
CA VAL A 46 2.56 9.45 -3.80
C VAL A 46 3.21 8.31 -3.03
N VAL A 47 4.24 7.69 -3.60
CA VAL A 47 5.03 6.65 -2.93
C VAL A 47 5.86 7.25 -1.81
N GLU A 48 6.64 8.32 -2.05
CA GLU A 48 7.48 8.95 -1.02
C GLU A 48 6.67 9.37 0.21
N ASP A 49 5.57 10.10 0.02
CA ASP A 49 4.76 10.63 1.14
C ASP A 49 4.09 9.52 1.97
N ARG A 50 3.79 8.38 1.36
CA ARG A 50 3.00 7.30 2.00
C ARG A 50 3.85 6.16 2.51
N LEU A 51 5.02 5.94 1.91
CA LEU A 51 5.92 4.86 2.30
C LEU A 51 6.48 5.11 3.70
N ASP A 52 6.78 6.37 4.04
CA ASP A 52 7.27 6.77 5.36
C ASP A 52 6.25 6.50 6.48
N ILE A 53 4.98 6.79 6.21
CA ILE A 53 3.89 6.53 7.17
C ILE A 53 3.74 5.02 7.37
N LEU A 54 3.70 4.26 6.28
CA LEU A 54 3.58 2.81 6.33
C LEU A 54 4.75 2.15 7.07
N LEU A 55 5.98 2.64 6.85
CA LEU A 55 7.19 2.16 7.52
C LEU A 55 7.12 2.39 9.04
N LYS A 56 6.61 3.53 9.48
CA LYS A 56 6.42 3.82 10.92
C LYS A 56 5.40 2.88 11.55
N GLU A 57 4.25 2.67 10.90
CA GLU A 57 3.20 1.80 11.41
C GLU A 57 3.66 0.34 11.50
N VAL A 58 4.31 -0.17 10.45
CA VAL A 58 4.86 -1.54 10.45
C VAL A 58 5.92 -1.72 11.54
N ARG A 59 6.79 -0.71 11.77
CA ARG A 59 7.78 -0.75 12.85
C ARG A 59 7.15 -0.72 14.24
N SER A 60 5.98 -0.09 14.42
CA SER A 60 5.27 -0.07 15.71
C SER A 60 4.51 -1.36 16.03
N LEU A 61 4.39 -2.28 15.07
CA LEU A 61 3.80 -3.61 15.26
C LEU A 61 4.84 -4.66 15.71
N SER A 62 6.11 -4.26 15.85
CA SER A 62 7.24 -5.09 16.34
C SER A 62 7.49 -4.85 17.82
#